data_AF-A0A8U0IJT0-F1
#
_entry.id   AF-A0A8U0IJT0-F1
#
_cell.length_a   1.000
_cell.length_b   1.000
_cell.length_c   1.000
_cell.angle_alpha   90.00
_cell.angle_beta   90.00
_cell.angle_gamma   90.00
#
_symmetry.space_group_name_H-M   'P 1'
#
loop_
_entity.id
_entity.type
_entity.pdbx_description
1 polymer ?
#
loop_
_entity_poly.entity_id
_entity_poly.type
_entity_poly.pdbx_seq_one_letter_code
_entity_poly.pdbx_strand_id
1 'polypeptide(L)'
;MSEGDATRPTGSVSRRRLLGGMASALATAGLAGCSGGNSDERTTPSDAATGAPAETTTRWTTTQRAENGDARIGMVYALGGLGDNSFNDMAHAGAKKARKEFGISFENAEPSSSEQIPKLQREFASATDPPKDLVCGIGFAQAAGIVSNATEFPDQQFLLVDGVATDESGALLPNVANYTFAEHQGSFQVGLLAGLVTRREFAAGAGRTTGDRTVGFVGGVDVPLIRKFEAGYRAGVARAGDDIEVTSAYAGSFADPDAGERLASEMYADGADIVYHAAGGSGIGVFRAAQKAGRFAIGVDNDQSRSVPEYSDVILASMVKHVDKAVFRSIASLVDRKFRFRVGTVNTLGLLEGGVRAVYGTDLGSAIPDDVTAKLDASRRAIIKNEIKVPTTLS
;
A
#
# COMPACT_ATOMS: atom_id res chain seq x y z
N MET A 1 -53.25 30.33 27.29
CA MET A 1 -53.59 31.22 26.16
C MET A 1 -52.57 30.92 25.09
N SER A 2 -52.81 30.33 23.93
CA SER A 2 -53.99 29.84 23.16
C SER A 2 -53.33 28.90 22.10
N GLU A 3 -53.66 27.60 22.04
CA GLU A 3 -54.56 26.95 21.05
C GLU A 3 -54.27 27.34 19.58
N GLY A 4 -54.26 26.48 18.54
CA GLY A 4 -54.61 25.07 18.33
C GLY A 4 -53.97 24.62 16.99
N ASP A 5 -53.58 23.35 16.83
CA ASP A 5 -54.35 22.22 16.27
C ASP A 5 -54.56 22.22 14.74
N ALA A 6 -54.23 21.07 14.13
CA ALA A 6 -55.04 20.32 13.15
C ALA A 6 -54.28 19.70 11.94
N THR A 7 -54.13 18.37 12.04
CA THR A 7 -54.50 17.34 11.02
C THR A 7 -53.72 17.12 9.71
N ARG A 8 -53.11 15.92 9.62
CA ARG A 8 -52.86 15.02 8.43
C ARG A 8 -54.20 14.44 7.89
N PRO A 9 -54.28 13.51 6.88
CA PRO A 9 -53.35 13.00 5.83
C PRO A 9 -54.02 12.80 4.42
N THR A 10 -53.30 12.12 3.50
CA THR A 10 -53.75 11.08 2.51
C THR A 10 -53.52 11.37 1.02
N GLY A 11 -53.09 10.34 0.29
CA GLY A 11 -53.02 10.35 -1.18
C GLY A 11 -52.10 9.29 -1.78
N SER A 12 -52.46 8.00 -1.64
CA SER A 12 -51.87 6.90 -2.40
C SER A 12 -52.47 6.87 -3.82
N VAL A 13 -51.67 6.54 -4.83
CA VAL A 13 -52.18 6.11 -6.14
C VAL A 13 -51.50 4.80 -6.54
N SER A 14 -52.31 3.75 -6.49
CA SER A 14 -52.10 2.47 -7.18
C SER A 14 -53.15 2.37 -8.31
N ARG A 15 -52.73 1.91 -9.49
CA ARG A 15 -53.61 1.26 -10.48
C ARG A 15 -52.91 -0.02 -10.94
N ARG A 16 -53.32 -1.16 -10.39
CA ARG A 16 -54.13 -2.23 -11.04
C ARG A 16 -53.55 -2.70 -12.38
N ARG A 17 -52.92 -3.88 -12.38
CA ARG A 17 -53.52 -5.23 -12.60
C ARG A 17 -53.90 -5.47 -14.06
N LEU A 18 -53.24 -6.47 -14.66
CA LEU A 18 -53.91 -7.50 -15.46
C LEU A 18 -53.18 -8.84 -15.25
N LEU A 19 -53.97 -9.82 -14.81
CA LEU A 19 -53.67 -11.23 -14.65
C LEU A 19 -53.99 -11.97 -15.95
N GLY A 20 -53.33 -13.12 -16.12
CA GLY A 20 -53.71 -14.19 -17.06
C GLY A 20 -52.48 -14.72 -17.78
N GLY A 21 -52.08 -15.98 -17.72
CA GLY A 21 -52.73 -17.19 -17.25
C GLY A 21 -52.25 -18.36 -18.12
N MET A 22 -51.90 -19.47 -17.47
CA MET A 22 -51.93 -20.85 -17.96
C MET A 22 -50.97 -21.34 -19.07
N ALA A 23 -50.11 -22.28 -18.65
CA ALA A 23 -50.18 -23.71 -18.98
C ALA A 23 -49.42 -24.28 -20.21
N SER A 24 -48.45 -25.14 -19.88
CA SER A 24 -48.34 -26.57 -20.28
C SER A 24 -47.52 -27.02 -21.50
N ALA A 25 -46.79 -28.11 -21.22
CA ALA A 25 -46.37 -29.26 -22.04
C ALA A 25 -45.21 -29.08 -23.04
N LEU A 26 -44.05 -29.73 -22.86
CA LEU A 26 -43.66 -31.17 -22.97
C LEU A 26 -43.33 -31.66 -24.39
N ALA A 27 -42.12 -32.22 -24.50
CA ALA A 27 -41.62 -33.22 -25.46
C ALA A 27 -41.33 -32.72 -26.90
N THR A 28 -40.24 -33.09 -27.60
CA THR A 28 -39.64 -34.42 -27.80
C THR A 28 -38.22 -34.28 -28.40
N ALA A 29 -37.42 -35.32 -28.21
CA ALA A 29 -36.14 -35.55 -28.85
C ALA A 29 -36.29 -35.99 -30.32
N GLY A 30 -35.25 -35.72 -31.13
CA GLY A 30 -35.07 -36.25 -32.48
C GLY A 30 -33.61 -36.58 -32.74
N LEU A 31 -33.35 -37.84 -33.12
CA LEU A 31 -32.07 -38.50 -33.35
C LEU A 31 -31.62 -38.44 -34.83
N ALA A 32 -30.29 -38.53 -34.99
CA ALA A 32 -29.55 -39.34 -35.98
C ALA A 32 -29.29 -38.88 -37.43
N GLY A 33 -28.01 -39.04 -37.80
CA GLY A 33 -27.52 -39.62 -39.07
C GLY A 33 -27.19 -38.64 -40.20
N CYS A 34 -26.18 -38.81 -41.04
CA CYS A 34 -25.06 -39.76 -41.17
C CYS A 34 -24.24 -39.33 -42.42
N SER A 35 -23.10 -40.01 -42.66
CA SER A 35 -22.35 -40.12 -43.95
C SER A 35 -21.25 -39.08 -44.20
N GLY A 36 -20.01 -39.42 -44.57
CA GLY A 36 -19.39 -40.68 -44.96
C GLY A 36 -17.96 -40.40 -45.46
N GLY A 37 -17.02 -41.31 -45.21
CA GLY A 37 -15.60 -41.17 -45.59
C GLY A 37 -15.24 -41.83 -46.92
N ASN A 38 -13.99 -41.66 -47.37
CA ASN A 38 -13.19 -42.75 -47.95
C ASN A 38 -11.68 -42.42 -48.00
N SER A 39 -10.92 -43.48 -47.74
CA SER A 39 -9.49 -43.87 -47.95
C SER A 39 -8.53 -43.03 -48.80
N ASP A 40 -7.25 -43.00 -48.38
CA ASP A 40 -6.17 -43.73 -49.08
C ASP A 40 -4.88 -43.87 -48.23
N GLU A 41 -4.35 -45.09 -48.18
CA GLU A 41 -3.06 -45.48 -47.59
C GLU A 41 -1.89 -45.22 -48.55
N ARG A 42 -0.73 -44.80 -48.01
CA ARG A 42 0.58 -45.33 -48.47
C ARG A 42 1.70 -45.19 -47.42
N THR A 43 2.16 -46.36 -47.00
CA THR A 43 3.43 -46.82 -46.39
C THR A 43 4.60 -45.85 -46.09
N THR A 44 5.22 -46.12 -44.93
CA THR A 44 6.40 -45.55 -44.25
C THR A 44 7.76 -46.01 -44.86
N PRO A 45 8.95 -45.55 -44.38
CA PRO A 45 9.53 -46.05 -43.12
C PRO A 45 10.31 -45.05 -42.24
N SER A 46 10.31 -45.35 -40.94
CA SER A 46 11.38 -45.20 -39.93
C SER A 46 12.13 -43.87 -39.76
N ASP A 47 12.01 -43.26 -38.58
CA ASP A 47 13.17 -43.14 -37.69
C ASP A 47 12.76 -42.97 -36.22
N ALA A 48 13.47 -43.70 -35.37
CA ALA A 48 13.31 -43.73 -33.93
C ALA A 48 14.15 -42.62 -33.28
N ALA A 49 13.57 -41.84 -32.37
CA ALA A 49 14.31 -41.18 -31.30
C ALA A 49 13.36 -40.70 -30.17
N THR A 50 13.51 -41.35 -29.01
CA THR A 50 13.48 -40.77 -27.65
C THR A 50 12.29 -39.91 -27.23
N GLY A 51 11.48 -40.49 -26.33
CA GLY A 51 10.46 -39.77 -25.57
C GLY A 51 11.04 -38.71 -24.65
N ALA A 52 10.40 -37.54 -24.67
CA ALA A 52 10.43 -36.54 -23.61
C ALA A 52 9.03 -36.49 -22.98
N PRO A 53 8.89 -36.35 -21.65
CA PRO A 53 7.58 -36.26 -21.03
C PRO A 53 6.91 -34.96 -21.47
N ALA A 54 5.63 -35.06 -21.84
CA ALA A 54 4.79 -33.91 -22.13
C ALA A 54 4.76 -32.98 -20.91
N GLU A 55 5.29 -31.76 -21.07
CA GLU A 55 5.01 -30.67 -20.16
C GLU A 55 3.50 -30.40 -20.19
N THR A 56 2.84 -30.73 -19.09
CA THR A 56 1.49 -30.26 -18.80
C THR A 56 1.56 -28.74 -18.65
N THR A 57 1.43 -28.02 -19.76
CA THR A 57 1.12 -26.60 -19.74
C THR A 57 -0.30 -26.45 -19.20
N THR A 58 -0.42 -26.22 -17.90
CA THR A 58 -1.65 -25.73 -17.28
C THR A 58 -1.94 -24.38 -17.93
N ARG A 59 -2.84 -24.40 -18.90
CA ARG A 59 -3.33 -23.21 -19.59
C ARG A 59 -4.22 -22.48 -18.59
N TRP A 60 -3.65 -21.56 -17.81
CA TRP A 60 -4.45 -20.60 -17.07
C TRP A 60 -5.34 -19.88 -18.08
N THR A 61 -6.62 -20.16 -18.00
CA THR A 61 -7.67 -19.48 -18.75
C THR A 61 -7.42 -17.99 -18.58
N THR A 62 -7.15 -17.31 -19.68
CA THR A 62 -7.00 -15.86 -19.68
C THR A 62 -8.32 -15.30 -19.18
N THR A 63 -8.38 -14.89 -17.90
CA THR A 63 -9.52 -14.16 -17.34
C THR A 63 -9.79 -13.02 -18.31
N GLN A 64 -10.96 -13.04 -18.92
CA GLN A 64 -11.39 -12.01 -19.85
C GLN A 64 -11.30 -10.69 -19.08
N ARG A 65 -10.45 -9.76 -19.55
CA ARG A 65 -10.25 -8.49 -18.85
C ARG A 65 -11.59 -7.75 -18.76
N ALA A 66 -11.88 -7.22 -17.58
CA ALA A 66 -12.99 -6.31 -17.42
C ALA A 66 -12.82 -5.12 -18.40
N GLU A 67 -13.90 -4.74 -19.06
CA GLU A 67 -13.93 -3.51 -19.84
C GLU A 67 -13.81 -2.29 -18.91
N ASN A 68 -13.39 -1.15 -19.45
CA ASN A 68 -13.33 0.09 -18.68
C ASN A 68 -14.73 0.39 -18.10
N GLY A 69 -14.79 0.70 -16.80
CA GLY A 69 -16.05 0.95 -16.10
C GLY A 69 -16.60 -0.24 -15.31
N ASP A 70 -16.23 -1.47 -15.68
CA ASP A 70 -16.85 -2.66 -15.09
C ASP A 70 -16.03 -3.29 -13.96
N ALA A 71 -14.73 -2.99 -13.85
CA ALA A 71 -13.91 -3.59 -12.82
C ALA A 71 -14.33 -3.12 -11.42
N ARG A 72 -14.40 -4.07 -10.48
CA ARG A 72 -14.90 -3.87 -9.11
C ARG A 72 -13.87 -4.35 -8.11
N ILE A 73 -13.46 -3.47 -7.21
CA ILE A 73 -12.34 -3.71 -6.29
C ILE A 73 -12.86 -3.75 -4.85
N GLY A 74 -12.39 -4.73 -4.06
CA GLY A 74 -12.56 -4.74 -2.61
C GLY A 74 -11.28 -4.24 -1.94
N MET A 75 -11.36 -3.15 -1.17
CA MET A 75 -10.21 -2.58 -0.44
C MET A 75 -10.34 -2.91 1.04
N VAL A 76 -9.42 -3.70 1.60
CA VAL A 76 -9.31 -3.98 3.03
C VAL A 76 -8.09 -3.23 3.58
N TYR A 77 -8.34 -2.17 4.34
CA TYR A 77 -7.28 -1.28 4.86
C TYR A 77 -6.55 -1.87 6.07
N ALA A 78 -5.39 -1.29 6.40
CA ALA A 78 -4.70 -1.61 7.64
C ALA A 78 -5.48 -1.07 8.85
N LEU A 79 -5.18 -1.61 10.03
CA LEU A 79 -5.71 -1.09 11.30
C LEU A 79 -5.40 0.41 11.43
N GLY A 80 -6.35 1.17 11.96
CA GLY A 80 -6.31 2.64 12.00
C GLY A 80 -7.19 3.29 10.93
N GLY A 81 -7.49 2.60 9.82
CA GLY A 81 -8.45 3.07 8.81
C GLY A 81 -7.97 4.27 7.99
N LEU A 82 -8.87 4.81 7.18
CA LEU A 82 -8.69 6.03 6.39
C LEU A 82 -8.65 7.27 7.30
N GLY A 83 -8.08 8.37 6.79
CA GLY A 83 -7.86 9.58 7.57
C GLY A 83 -6.57 9.55 8.40
N ASP A 84 -5.72 8.53 8.19
CA ASP A 84 -4.38 8.45 8.79
C ASP A 84 -3.38 9.46 8.19
N ASN A 85 -3.76 10.14 7.11
CA ASN A 85 -2.93 11.09 6.35
C ASN A 85 -1.59 10.52 5.87
N SER A 86 -1.48 9.18 5.83
CA SER A 86 -0.24 8.43 5.64
C SER A 86 -0.51 7.19 4.77
N PHE A 87 -0.45 5.99 5.33
CA PHE A 87 -0.38 4.72 4.60
C PHE A 87 -1.71 4.33 3.93
N ASN A 88 -2.80 4.33 4.70
CA ASN A 88 -4.13 3.96 4.21
C ASN A 88 -4.65 4.99 3.23
N ASP A 89 -4.45 6.28 3.50
CA ASP A 89 -4.84 7.35 2.58
C ASP A 89 -4.03 7.33 1.27
N MET A 90 -2.75 6.90 1.30
CA MET A 90 -1.99 6.65 0.09
C MET A 90 -2.55 5.48 -0.74
N ALA A 91 -2.91 4.36 -0.11
CA ALA A 91 -3.59 3.27 -0.82
C ALA A 91 -4.91 3.73 -1.46
N HIS A 92 -5.73 4.47 -0.69
CA HIS A 92 -7.01 4.99 -1.13
C HIS A 92 -6.87 6.00 -2.28
N ALA A 93 -5.83 6.84 -2.26
CA ALA A 93 -5.52 7.74 -3.36
C ALA A 93 -5.25 6.99 -4.67
N GLY A 94 -4.53 5.85 -4.60
CA GLY A 94 -4.32 4.97 -5.75
C GLY A 94 -5.63 4.43 -6.34
N ALA A 95 -6.56 3.97 -5.50
CA ALA A 95 -7.88 3.51 -5.91
C ALA A 95 -8.75 4.63 -6.50
N LYS A 96 -8.78 5.81 -5.87
CA LYS A 96 -9.49 7.00 -6.39
C LYS A 96 -8.96 7.42 -7.75
N LYS A 97 -7.64 7.37 -7.94
CA LYS A 97 -7.01 7.67 -9.23
C LYS A 97 -7.44 6.67 -10.31
N ALA A 98 -7.44 5.37 -10.00
CA ALA A 98 -7.90 4.35 -10.93
C ALA A 98 -9.39 4.53 -11.30
N ARG A 99 -10.25 4.86 -10.33
CA ARG A 99 -11.66 5.23 -10.60
C ARG A 99 -11.78 6.41 -11.56
N LYS A 100 -11.00 7.47 -11.34
CA LYS A 100 -11.02 8.67 -12.20
C LYS A 100 -10.56 8.36 -13.62
N GLU A 101 -9.53 7.54 -13.79
CA GLU A 101 -8.93 7.27 -15.10
C GLU A 101 -9.65 6.17 -15.90
N PHE A 102 -10.23 5.17 -15.22
CA PHE A 102 -10.77 3.97 -15.89
C PHE A 102 -12.25 3.69 -15.59
N GLY A 103 -12.91 4.51 -14.77
CA GLY A 103 -14.33 4.34 -14.43
C GLY A 103 -14.64 3.17 -13.49
N ILE A 104 -13.62 2.50 -12.93
CA ILE A 104 -13.81 1.34 -12.03
C ILE A 104 -14.59 1.71 -10.76
N SER A 105 -15.16 0.71 -10.11
CA SER A 105 -15.79 0.85 -8.79
C SER A 105 -14.93 0.19 -7.70
N PHE A 106 -14.99 0.72 -6.48
CA PHE A 106 -14.35 0.07 -5.34
C PHE A 106 -15.16 0.27 -4.07
N GLU A 107 -15.11 -0.73 -3.19
CA GLU A 107 -15.71 -0.70 -1.86
C GLU A 107 -14.61 -0.79 -0.80
N ASN A 108 -14.81 -0.06 0.29
CA ASN A 108 -13.85 0.08 1.38
C ASN A 108 -14.30 -0.75 2.59
N ALA A 109 -13.35 -1.43 3.22
CA ALA A 109 -13.50 -2.08 4.51
C ALA A 109 -12.36 -1.65 5.45
N GLU A 110 -12.73 -1.16 6.63
CA GLU A 110 -11.82 -0.71 7.68
C GLU A 110 -11.93 -1.67 8.87
N PRO A 111 -11.01 -2.64 9.01
CA PRO A 111 -11.07 -3.60 10.10
C PRO A 111 -10.90 -2.89 11.45
N SER A 112 -11.77 -3.19 12.42
CA SER A 112 -11.62 -2.69 13.78
C SER A 112 -10.64 -3.51 14.63
N SER A 113 -10.25 -4.69 14.16
CA SER A 113 -9.26 -5.57 14.78
C SER A 113 -8.61 -6.51 13.77
N SER A 114 -7.47 -7.10 14.14
CA SER A 114 -6.75 -8.09 13.30
C SER A 114 -7.61 -9.30 12.95
N GLU A 115 -8.50 -9.72 13.85
CA GLU A 115 -9.34 -10.90 13.68
C GLU A 115 -10.45 -10.70 12.62
N GLN A 116 -10.78 -9.45 12.30
CA GLN A 116 -11.74 -9.13 11.24
C GLN A 116 -11.11 -9.18 9.85
N ILE A 117 -9.79 -8.99 9.72
CA ILE A 117 -9.11 -8.90 8.43
C ILE A 117 -9.42 -10.10 7.51
N PRO A 118 -9.24 -11.37 7.93
CA PRO A 118 -9.52 -12.51 7.05
C PRO A 118 -11.00 -12.61 6.65
N LYS A 119 -11.91 -12.19 7.53
CA LYS A 119 -13.36 -12.23 7.28
C LYS A 119 -13.78 -11.21 6.22
N LEU A 120 -13.27 -9.99 6.30
CA LEU A 120 -13.55 -8.92 5.32
C LEU A 120 -12.97 -9.26 3.95
N GLN A 121 -11.76 -9.83 3.91
CA GLN A 121 -11.17 -10.34 2.66
C GLN A 121 -12.02 -11.44 2.03
N ARG A 122 -12.48 -12.40 2.84
CA ARG A 122 -13.37 -13.50 2.41
C ARG A 122 -14.70 -12.97 1.89
N GLU A 123 -15.31 -12.03 2.60
CA GLU A 123 -16.56 -11.40 2.19
C GLU A 123 -16.45 -10.84 0.78
N PHE A 124 -15.40 -10.05 0.49
CA PHE A 124 -15.13 -9.56 -0.85
C PHE A 124 -14.80 -10.66 -1.86
N ALA A 125 -13.99 -11.66 -1.49
CA ALA A 125 -13.62 -12.76 -2.40
C ALA A 125 -14.79 -13.68 -2.77
N SER A 126 -15.80 -13.79 -1.89
CA SER A 126 -16.97 -14.66 -2.08
C SER A 126 -18.19 -13.92 -2.65
N ALA A 127 -18.10 -12.60 -2.83
CA ALA A 127 -19.20 -11.79 -3.35
C ALA A 127 -19.57 -12.20 -4.78
N THR A 128 -20.87 -12.37 -5.04
CA THR A 128 -21.40 -12.73 -6.36
C THR A 128 -22.31 -11.65 -6.97
N ASP A 129 -22.76 -10.68 -6.17
CA ASP A 129 -23.60 -9.56 -6.62
C ASP A 129 -23.29 -8.27 -5.83
N PRO A 130 -22.42 -7.39 -6.35
CA PRO A 130 -21.58 -7.60 -7.51
C PRO A 130 -20.26 -8.32 -7.14
N PRO A 131 -19.69 -9.19 -8.02
CA PRO A 131 -18.41 -9.84 -7.76
C PRO A 131 -17.24 -8.85 -7.79
N LYS A 132 -16.13 -9.22 -7.13
CA LYS A 132 -14.90 -8.44 -7.09
C LYS A 132 -13.84 -9.03 -8.03
N ASP A 133 -13.32 -8.22 -8.93
CA ASP A 133 -12.23 -8.62 -9.82
C ASP A 133 -10.88 -8.67 -9.08
N LEU A 134 -10.74 -7.89 -8.01
CA LEU A 134 -9.53 -7.83 -7.19
C LEU A 134 -9.87 -7.49 -5.73
N VAL A 135 -9.30 -8.26 -4.81
CA VAL A 135 -9.31 -7.97 -3.38
C VAL A 135 -7.94 -7.46 -2.94
N CYS A 136 -7.88 -6.22 -2.48
CA CYS A 136 -6.66 -5.55 -2.05
C CYS A 136 -6.54 -5.58 -0.52
N GLY A 137 -5.55 -6.30 0.00
CA GLY A 137 -5.11 -6.19 1.39
C GLY A 137 -3.99 -5.16 1.52
N ILE A 138 -4.24 -4.11 2.29
CA ILE A 138 -3.29 -3.04 2.55
C ILE A 138 -2.60 -3.29 3.91
N GLY A 139 -1.30 -3.54 3.88
CA GLY A 139 -0.45 -3.69 5.07
C GLY A 139 -0.05 -5.15 5.39
N PHE A 140 1.05 -5.30 6.11
CA PHE A 140 1.64 -6.62 6.42
C PHE A 140 0.69 -7.57 7.18
N ALA A 141 -0.19 -7.03 8.02
CA ALA A 141 -1.15 -7.82 8.81
C ALA A 141 -2.17 -8.59 7.94
N GLN A 142 -2.29 -8.23 6.67
CA GLN A 142 -3.19 -8.86 5.71
C GLN A 142 -2.69 -10.24 5.26
N ALA A 143 -1.39 -10.51 5.39
CA ALA A 143 -0.73 -11.65 4.76
C ALA A 143 -1.35 -13.00 5.15
N ALA A 144 -1.56 -13.26 6.44
CA ALA A 144 -2.13 -14.53 6.90
C ALA A 144 -3.55 -14.77 6.37
N GLY A 145 -4.39 -13.73 6.38
CA GLY A 145 -5.73 -13.79 5.82
C GLY A 145 -5.71 -14.02 4.31
N ILE A 146 -4.83 -13.32 3.57
CA ILE A 146 -4.70 -13.49 2.13
C ILE A 146 -4.19 -14.89 1.79
N VAL A 147 -3.25 -15.45 2.54
CA VAL A 147 -2.77 -16.83 2.30
C VAL A 147 -3.94 -17.83 2.41
N SER A 148 -4.73 -17.72 3.47
CA SER A 148 -5.91 -18.57 3.67
C SER A 148 -6.93 -18.39 2.55
N ASN A 149 -7.33 -17.15 2.26
CA ASN A 149 -8.38 -16.85 1.31
C ASN A 149 -7.95 -17.11 -0.14
N ALA A 150 -6.70 -16.84 -0.51
CA ALA A 150 -6.18 -17.10 -1.85
C ALA A 150 -6.10 -18.60 -2.15
N THR A 151 -5.87 -19.43 -1.13
CA THR A 151 -5.90 -20.89 -1.24
C THR A 151 -7.33 -21.40 -1.45
N GLU A 152 -8.30 -20.82 -0.74
CA GLU A 152 -9.71 -21.23 -0.82
C GLU A 152 -10.44 -20.71 -2.06
N PHE A 153 -10.06 -19.52 -2.55
CA PHE A 153 -10.61 -18.89 -3.74
C PHE A 153 -9.53 -18.79 -4.82
N PRO A 154 -9.12 -19.90 -5.46
CA PRO A 154 -7.98 -19.92 -6.40
C PRO A 154 -8.21 -19.07 -7.66
N ASP A 155 -9.47 -18.84 -8.03
CA ASP A 155 -9.86 -18.00 -9.17
C ASP A 155 -9.93 -16.50 -8.82
N GLN A 156 -9.96 -16.16 -7.52
CA GLN A 156 -9.96 -14.77 -7.07
C GLN A 156 -8.54 -14.20 -7.11
N GLN A 157 -8.40 -13.01 -7.66
CA GLN A 157 -7.15 -12.25 -7.63
C GLN A 157 -7.03 -11.42 -6.35
N PHE A 158 -5.83 -11.42 -5.77
CA PHE A 158 -5.49 -10.66 -4.57
C PHE A 158 -4.27 -9.74 -4.79
N LEU A 159 -4.31 -8.57 -4.16
CA LEU A 159 -3.15 -7.70 -3.96
C LEU A 159 -2.77 -7.73 -2.48
N LEU A 160 -1.50 -7.97 -2.17
CA LEU A 160 -0.93 -7.82 -0.83
C LEU A 160 0.13 -6.72 -0.86
N VAL A 161 -0.10 -5.64 -0.11
CA VAL A 161 0.88 -4.56 0.12
C VAL A 161 1.59 -4.78 1.44
N ASP A 162 2.91 -4.61 1.48
CA ASP A 162 3.78 -4.75 2.67
C ASP A 162 3.86 -6.16 3.25
N GLY A 163 3.49 -7.15 2.46
CA GLY A 163 3.62 -8.55 2.83
C GLY A 163 4.01 -9.40 1.64
N VAL A 164 4.34 -10.66 1.93
CA VAL A 164 4.54 -11.70 0.94
C VAL A 164 3.68 -12.89 1.33
N ALA A 165 2.80 -13.32 0.43
CA ALA A 165 1.96 -14.48 0.61
C ALA A 165 2.66 -15.72 0.04
N THR A 166 3.01 -16.65 0.92
CA THR A 166 3.55 -17.96 0.56
C THR A 166 2.70 -19.07 1.12
N ASP A 167 2.70 -20.22 0.47
CA ASP A 167 2.21 -21.46 1.07
C ASP A 167 3.16 -21.98 2.17
N GLU A 168 2.81 -23.12 2.75
CA GLU A 168 3.59 -23.77 3.81
C GLU A 168 5.00 -24.20 3.36
N SER A 169 5.22 -24.38 2.06
CA SER A 169 6.53 -24.71 1.48
C SER A 169 7.41 -23.48 1.21
N GLY A 170 6.84 -22.27 1.36
CA GLY A 170 7.49 -21.01 1.01
C GLY A 170 7.31 -20.60 -0.45
N ALA A 171 6.51 -21.31 -1.23
CA ALA A 171 6.23 -20.95 -2.62
C ALA A 171 5.19 -19.81 -2.68
N LEU A 172 5.38 -18.88 -3.63
CA LEU A 172 4.47 -17.75 -3.82
C LEU A 172 3.11 -18.22 -4.35
N LEU A 173 2.03 -17.66 -3.81
CA LEU A 173 0.69 -18.00 -4.27
C LEU A 173 0.40 -17.43 -5.69
N PRO A 174 -0.13 -18.25 -6.62
CA PRO A 174 -0.21 -17.91 -8.04
C PRO A 174 -1.29 -16.87 -8.37
N ASN A 175 -2.22 -16.59 -7.46
CA ASN A 175 -3.29 -15.60 -7.60
C ASN A 175 -3.06 -14.35 -6.72
N VAL A 176 -1.88 -14.20 -6.11
CA VAL A 176 -1.53 -13.04 -5.27
C VAL A 176 -0.42 -12.22 -5.91
N ALA A 177 -0.67 -10.93 -6.12
CA ALA A 177 0.35 -9.94 -6.44
C ALA A 177 0.91 -9.35 -5.15
N ASN A 178 2.16 -9.64 -4.83
CA ASN A 178 2.82 -9.10 -3.65
C ASN A 178 3.56 -7.81 -4.02
N TYR A 179 3.35 -6.74 -3.25
CA TYR A 179 4.07 -5.48 -3.37
C TYR A 179 4.79 -5.18 -2.06
N THR A 180 6.12 -5.10 -2.14
CA THR A 180 6.99 -4.70 -1.03
C THR A 180 7.74 -3.44 -1.44
N PHE A 181 8.38 -2.78 -0.49
CA PHE A 181 9.16 -1.59 -0.77
C PHE A 181 10.59 -1.74 -0.27
N ALA A 182 11.48 -0.88 -0.77
CA ALA A 182 12.83 -0.75 -0.25
C ALA A 182 12.87 0.43 0.73
N GLU A 183 12.09 0.37 1.81
CA GLU A 183 11.89 1.50 2.74
C GLU A 183 13.19 1.98 3.36
N HIS A 184 14.05 1.05 3.77
CA HIS A 184 15.43 1.34 4.18
C HIS A 184 16.19 2.28 3.23
N GLN A 185 16.05 2.15 1.90
CA GLN A 185 16.72 3.04 0.94
C GLN A 185 16.20 4.48 1.02
N GLY A 186 14.88 4.66 1.20
CA GLY A 186 14.28 5.97 1.42
C GLY A 186 14.61 6.53 2.81
N SER A 187 14.55 5.68 3.85
CA SER A 187 14.92 6.03 5.21
C SER A 187 16.39 6.46 5.32
N PHE A 188 17.29 5.87 4.54
CA PHE A 188 18.68 6.34 4.43
C PHE A 188 18.75 7.78 3.92
N GLN A 189 17.95 8.14 2.91
CA GLN A 189 17.96 9.50 2.36
C GLN A 189 17.52 10.52 3.42
N VAL A 190 16.45 10.23 4.15
CA VAL A 190 15.97 11.14 5.20
C VAL A 190 16.84 11.11 6.46
N GLY A 191 17.53 10.00 6.74
CA GLY A 191 18.57 9.93 7.78
C GLY A 191 19.80 10.76 7.45
N LEU A 192 20.26 10.71 6.20
CA LEU A 192 21.35 11.57 5.73
C LEU A 192 20.95 13.05 5.79
N LEU A 193 19.71 13.38 5.42
CA LEU A 193 19.16 14.73 5.59
C LEU A 193 19.21 15.17 7.06
N ALA A 194 18.65 14.37 7.96
CA ALA A 194 18.61 14.67 9.38
C ALA A 194 20.02 14.88 9.94
N GLY A 195 20.95 13.96 9.63
CA GLY A 195 22.33 14.03 10.05
C GLY A 195 23.09 15.24 9.50
N LEU A 196 22.84 15.65 8.25
CA LEU A 196 23.49 16.83 7.67
C LEU A 196 22.96 18.15 8.24
N VAL A 197 21.67 18.17 8.63
CA VAL A 197 21.00 19.35 9.19
C VAL A 197 21.33 19.53 10.67
N THR A 198 21.28 18.48 11.50
CA THR A 198 21.58 18.58 12.95
C THR A 198 23.03 19.01 13.24
N ARG A 199 23.96 18.74 12.32
CA ARG A 199 25.38 19.12 12.45
C ARG A 199 25.68 20.61 12.28
N ARG A 200 24.68 21.42 11.96
CA ARG A 200 24.84 22.84 11.67
C ARG A 200 23.76 23.65 12.36
N GLU A 201 24.04 24.93 12.56
CA GLU A 201 22.99 25.89 12.89
C GLU A 201 22.04 26.00 11.69
N PHE A 202 20.77 25.65 11.91
CA PHE A 202 19.74 25.68 10.88
C PHE A 202 18.41 26.06 11.53
N ALA A 203 17.72 27.04 10.94
CA ALA A 203 16.40 27.47 11.36
C ALA A 203 15.54 27.76 10.13
N ALA A 204 14.33 27.22 10.11
CA ALA A 204 13.35 27.43 9.04
C ALA A 204 11.96 27.15 9.59
N GLY A 205 10.97 27.95 9.18
CA GLY A 205 9.62 27.89 9.76
C GLY A 205 9.67 28.04 11.29
N ALA A 206 9.03 27.12 12.01
CA ALA A 206 9.04 27.10 13.47
C ALA A 206 10.18 26.25 14.07
N GLY A 207 10.92 25.49 13.25
CA GLY A 207 11.98 24.59 13.69
C GLY A 207 13.36 25.23 13.72
N ARG A 208 14.21 24.78 14.64
CA ARG A 208 15.64 25.09 14.67
C ARG A 208 16.47 23.98 15.31
N THR A 209 17.73 23.84 14.89
CA THR A 209 18.72 22.96 15.54
C THR A 209 19.32 23.60 16.79
N THR A 210 19.89 22.77 17.67
CA THR A 210 20.41 23.15 19.01
C THR A 210 21.92 23.05 19.12
N GLY A 211 22.55 22.24 18.27
CA GLY A 211 23.96 21.87 18.38
C GLY A 211 24.22 20.59 19.18
N ASP A 212 23.18 19.98 19.76
CA ASP A 212 23.30 18.74 20.56
C ASP A 212 23.63 17.52 19.69
N ARG A 213 23.36 17.57 18.38
CA ARG A 213 23.61 16.49 17.41
C ARG A 213 22.89 15.18 17.76
N THR A 214 21.69 15.31 18.34
CA THR A 214 20.80 14.18 18.60
C THR A 214 19.65 14.20 17.60
N VAL A 215 19.27 13.03 17.10
CA VAL A 215 18.07 12.85 16.27
C VAL A 215 17.28 11.64 16.76
N GLY A 216 15.97 11.65 16.54
CA GLY A 216 15.06 10.62 17.03
C GLY A 216 14.40 9.81 15.92
N PHE A 217 13.93 8.62 16.28
CA PHE A 217 13.07 7.77 15.47
C PHE A 217 11.88 7.24 16.27
N VAL A 218 10.66 7.46 15.78
CA VAL A 218 9.43 6.91 16.39
C VAL A 218 8.79 5.89 15.45
N GLY A 219 8.84 4.62 15.81
CA GLY A 219 8.15 3.54 15.10
C GLY A 219 6.70 3.36 15.59
N GLY A 220 5.82 2.85 14.74
CA GLY A 220 4.44 2.52 15.13
C GLY A 220 4.41 1.30 16.05
N VAL A 221 4.75 0.13 15.52
CA VAL A 221 4.88 -1.12 16.27
C VAL A 221 6.25 -1.75 16.03
N ASP A 222 6.75 -2.50 17.00
CA ASP A 222 8.06 -3.11 16.93
C ASP A 222 8.04 -4.44 16.16
N VAL A 223 8.13 -4.34 14.84
CA VAL A 223 8.13 -5.48 13.90
C VAL A 223 9.25 -5.34 12.87
N PRO A 224 9.68 -6.44 12.20
CA PRO A 224 10.77 -6.39 11.22
C PRO A 224 10.59 -5.33 10.13
N LEU A 225 9.34 -5.10 9.67
CA LEU A 225 9.04 -4.08 8.69
C LEU A 225 9.42 -2.67 9.18
N ILE A 226 9.09 -2.29 10.42
CA ILE A 226 9.40 -0.97 10.97
C ILE A 226 10.88 -0.85 11.34
N ARG A 227 11.48 -1.91 11.90
CA ARG A 227 12.94 -1.97 12.15
C ARG A 227 13.77 -1.75 10.88
N LYS A 228 13.25 -2.13 9.71
CA LYS A 228 13.90 -1.87 8.41
C LYS A 228 13.93 -0.38 8.05
N PHE A 229 12.90 0.41 8.42
CA PHE A 229 12.95 1.86 8.29
C PHE A 229 14.02 2.44 9.22
N GLU A 230 14.04 2.01 10.49
CA GLU A 230 15.02 2.46 11.47
C GLU A 230 16.46 2.14 11.04
N ALA A 231 16.71 0.93 10.54
CA ALA A 231 18.02 0.51 10.04
C ALA A 231 18.52 1.41 8.91
N GLY A 232 17.65 1.70 7.94
CA GLY A 232 17.97 2.65 6.87
C GLY A 232 18.25 4.05 7.41
N TYR A 233 17.42 4.55 8.32
CA TYR A 233 17.57 5.86 8.94
C TYR A 233 18.91 6.00 9.68
N ARG A 234 19.23 5.06 10.57
CA ARG A 234 20.51 5.02 11.31
C ARG A 234 21.70 5.00 10.37
N ALA A 235 21.64 4.19 9.29
CA ALA A 235 22.71 4.15 8.29
C ALA A 235 22.87 5.49 7.54
N GLY A 236 21.76 6.18 7.25
CA GLY A 236 21.78 7.52 6.67
C GLY A 236 22.39 8.56 7.61
N VAL A 237 22.03 8.53 8.90
CA VAL A 237 22.57 9.43 9.92
C VAL A 237 24.08 9.20 10.09
N ALA A 238 24.51 7.94 10.26
CA ALA A 238 25.93 7.60 10.37
C ALA A 238 26.74 8.04 9.13
N ARG A 239 26.13 8.04 7.94
CA ARG A 239 26.78 8.55 6.72
C ARG A 239 27.09 10.05 6.78
N ALA A 240 26.33 10.82 7.57
CA ALA A 240 26.58 12.24 7.80
C ALA A 240 27.69 12.49 8.84
N GLY A 241 27.80 11.61 9.84
CA GLY A 241 28.90 11.57 10.80
C GLY A 241 28.60 10.65 11.99
N ASP A 242 29.66 10.11 12.59
CA ASP A 242 29.57 9.09 13.65
C ASP A 242 29.33 9.67 15.05
N ASP A 243 29.45 10.99 15.21
CA ASP A 243 29.21 11.74 16.46
C ASP A 243 27.74 12.13 16.68
N ILE A 244 26.83 11.65 15.83
CA ILE A 244 25.40 11.96 15.91
C ILE A 244 24.70 10.85 16.69
N GLU A 245 24.00 11.20 17.76
CA GLU A 245 23.21 10.26 18.55
C GLU A 245 21.85 9.99 17.88
N VAL A 246 21.44 8.71 17.85
CA VAL A 246 20.11 8.32 17.37
C VAL A 246 19.34 7.60 18.47
N THR A 247 18.30 8.24 18.98
CA THR A 247 17.34 7.65 19.93
C THR A 247 16.15 7.06 19.20
N SER A 248 15.61 5.94 19.68
CA SER A 248 14.48 5.25 19.05
C SER A 248 13.46 4.80 20.09
N ALA A 249 12.18 4.92 19.76
CA ALA A 249 11.09 4.36 20.53
C ALA A 249 9.94 3.91 19.63
N TYR A 250 9.07 3.05 20.16
CA TYR A 250 7.94 2.48 19.42
C TYR A 250 6.63 2.76 20.17
N ALA A 251 5.65 3.33 19.48
CA ALA A 251 4.36 3.73 20.07
C ALA A 251 3.51 2.53 20.53
N GLY A 252 3.76 1.34 19.99
CA GLY A 252 2.93 0.15 20.19
C GLY A 252 1.64 0.15 19.36
N SER A 253 1.43 1.17 18.53
CA SER A 253 0.22 1.35 17.71
C SER A 253 0.52 2.24 16.50
N PHE A 254 -0.24 2.04 15.41
CA PHE A 254 -0.29 2.95 14.26
C PHE A 254 -1.43 3.99 14.35
N ALA A 255 -2.25 3.93 15.40
CA ALA A 255 -3.45 4.75 15.58
C ALA A 255 -3.53 5.39 16.99
N ASP A 256 -2.38 5.72 17.58
CA ASP A 256 -2.28 6.40 18.88
C ASP A 256 -1.38 7.64 18.79
N PRO A 257 -1.94 8.79 18.35
CA PRO A 257 -1.20 10.05 18.27
C PRO A 257 -0.67 10.52 19.63
N ASP A 258 -1.35 10.23 20.73
CA ASP A 258 -0.93 10.68 22.07
C ASP A 258 0.33 9.92 22.52
N ALA A 259 0.45 8.64 22.19
CA ALA A 259 1.68 7.89 22.37
C ALA A 259 2.83 8.43 21.50
N GLY A 260 2.56 8.75 20.23
CA GLY A 260 3.54 9.36 19.34
C GLY A 260 4.04 10.72 19.85
N GLU A 261 3.14 11.56 20.36
CA GLU A 261 3.46 12.86 20.93
C GLU A 261 4.31 12.75 22.20
N ARG A 262 3.96 11.85 23.11
CA ARG A 262 4.72 11.61 24.34
C ARG A 262 6.16 11.20 24.04
N LEU A 263 6.35 10.17 23.20
CA LEU A 263 7.67 9.66 22.86
C LEU A 263 8.54 10.71 22.16
N ALA A 264 7.97 11.45 21.20
CA ALA A 264 8.71 12.51 20.52
C ALA A 264 9.02 13.69 21.46
N SER A 265 8.11 14.04 22.38
CA SER A 265 8.35 15.10 23.37
C SER A 265 9.50 14.74 24.30
N GLU A 266 9.61 13.49 24.73
CA GLU A 266 10.76 12.98 25.49
C GLU A 266 12.05 13.12 24.68
N MET A 267 12.07 12.69 23.42
CA MET A 267 13.25 12.85 22.55
C MET A 267 13.67 14.31 22.36
N TYR A 268 12.73 15.22 22.15
CA TYR A 268 13.03 16.65 22.02
C TYR A 268 13.51 17.28 23.33
N ALA A 269 12.99 16.83 24.48
CA ALA A 269 13.47 17.25 25.80
C ALA A 269 14.91 16.76 26.05
N ASP A 270 15.27 15.61 25.49
CA ASP A 270 16.62 15.01 25.54
C ASP A 270 17.55 15.54 24.43
N GLY A 271 17.18 16.64 23.76
CA GLY A 271 18.06 17.36 22.83
C GLY A 271 17.95 16.94 21.37
N ALA A 272 16.96 16.11 20.99
CA ALA A 272 16.77 15.80 19.57
C ALA A 272 16.46 17.08 18.76
N ASP A 273 17.15 17.26 17.64
CA ASP A 273 16.85 18.34 16.69
C ASP A 273 15.72 17.96 15.74
N ILE A 274 15.65 16.67 15.40
CA ILE A 274 14.82 16.12 14.34
C ILE A 274 14.31 14.74 14.76
N VAL A 275 12.99 14.50 14.69
CA VAL A 275 12.42 13.16 14.88
C VAL A 275 11.76 12.65 13.59
N TYR A 276 12.22 11.50 13.10
CA TYR A 276 11.60 10.78 11.98
C TYR A 276 10.59 9.76 12.50
N HIS A 277 9.35 9.76 11.99
CA HIS A 277 8.38 8.73 12.36
C HIS A 277 8.10 7.72 11.24
N ALA A 278 7.94 6.46 11.61
CA ALA A 278 7.41 5.38 10.78
C ALA A 278 6.22 4.73 11.52
N ALA A 279 5.20 5.53 11.78
CA ALA A 279 4.17 5.25 12.79
C ALA A 279 2.72 5.48 12.35
N GLY A 280 2.45 5.59 11.04
CA GLY A 280 1.09 5.82 10.53
C GLY A 280 0.42 7.03 11.17
N GLY A 281 -0.84 6.89 11.56
CA GLY A 281 -1.62 7.93 12.24
C GLY A 281 -1.03 8.37 13.60
N SER A 282 -0.32 7.48 14.32
CA SER A 282 0.41 7.86 15.54
C SER A 282 1.47 8.95 15.27
N GLY A 283 1.98 9.01 14.04
CA GLY A 283 2.96 10.01 13.60
C GLY A 283 2.50 11.46 13.69
N ILE A 284 1.18 11.71 13.67
CA ILE A 284 0.63 13.06 13.85
C ILE A 284 1.04 13.66 15.19
N GLY A 285 1.17 12.83 16.24
CA GLY A 285 1.68 13.27 17.53
C GLY A 285 3.13 13.75 17.49
N VAL A 286 3.96 13.16 16.63
CA VAL A 286 5.36 13.57 16.44
C VAL A 286 5.44 14.99 15.87
N PHE A 287 4.53 15.34 14.95
CA PHE A 287 4.44 16.70 14.40
C PHE A 287 4.00 17.72 15.46
N ARG A 288 3.01 17.37 16.29
CA ARG A 288 2.58 18.21 17.43
C ARG A 288 3.74 18.46 18.38
N ALA A 289 4.48 17.42 18.75
CA ALA A 289 5.64 17.53 19.63
C ALA A 289 6.73 18.42 19.01
N ALA A 290 7.01 18.27 17.71
CA ALA A 290 7.99 19.09 16.99
C ALA A 290 7.63 20.58 17.01
N GLN A 291 6.38 20.90 16.71
CA GLN A 291 5.88 22.28 16.72
C GLN A 291 5.93 22.89 18.13
N LYS A 292 5.54 22.14 19.17
CA LYS A 292 5.66 22.57 20.57
C LYS A 292 7.10 22.81 21.01
N ALA A 293 8.03 21.96 20.56
CA ALA A 293 9.44 22.07 20.90
C ALA A 293 10.20 23.13 20.06
N GLY A 294 9.61 23.61 18.96
CA GLY A 294 10.33 24.42 17.97
C GLY A 294 11.48 23.65 17.35
N ARG A 295 11.21 22.39 16.98
CA ARG A 295 12.14 21.41 16.39
C ARG A 295 11.55 20.86 15.09
N PHE A 296 12.31 20.07 14.35
CA PHE A 296 11.86 19.53 13.06
C PHE A 296 11.35 18.10 13.19
N ALA A 297 10.46 17.72 12.29
CA ALA A 297 10.04 16.34 12.12
C ALA A 297 10.24 15.87 10.67
N ILE A 298 10.31 14.55 10.50
CA ILE A 298 10.28 13.91 9.19
C ILE A 298 9.09 12.95 9.15
N GLY A 299 8.26 13.10 8.11
CA GLY A 299 7.10 12.26 7.86
C GLY A 299 7.39 10.98 7.08
N VAL A 300 6.35 10.20 6.81
CA VAL A 300 6.40 8.94 6.05
C VAL A 300 5.16 8.74 5.17
N ASP A 301 5.27 7.85 4.20
CA ASP A 301 4.24 7.42 3.25
C ASP A 301 3.78 8.52 2.29
N ASN A 302 3.14 9.56 2.79
CA ASN A 302 2.69 10.71 2.03
C ASN A 302 3.68 11.88 2.12
N ASP A 303 3.53 12.88 1.26
CA ASP A 303 4.11 14.19 1.49
C ASP A 303 3.31 14.87 2.60
N GLN A 304 3.72 14.63 3.85
CA GLN A 304 2.92 15.02 5.02
C GLN A 304 2.94 16.52 5.29
N SER A 305 3.87 17.26 4.67
CA SER A 305 3.79 18.72 4.62
C SER A 305 2.58 19.23 3.82
N ARG A 306 2.01 18.37 2.96
CA ARG A 306 0.79 18.68 2.19
C ARG A 306 -0.46 18.01 2.75
N SER A 307 -0.35 16.77 3.25
CA SER A 307 -1.51 16.08 3.84
C SER A 307 -1.84 16.57 5.23
N VAL A 308 -0.88 17.18 5.94
CA VAL A 308 -1.05 17.74 7.29
C VAL A 308 -0.50 19.17 7.33
N PRO A 309 -1.10 20.10 6.56
CA PRO A 309 -0.56 21.43 6.33
C PRO A 309 -0.44 22.29 7.60
N GLU A 310 -1.12 21.95 8.68
CA GLU A 310 -0.98 22.66 9.96
C GLU A 310 0.39 22.47 10.64
N TYR A 311 1.19 21.49 10.20
CA TYR A 311 2.57 21.26 10.68
C TYR A 311 3.61 21.44 9.56
N SER A 312 3.24 22.02 8.41
CA SER A 312 4.15 22.21 7.27
C SER A 312 5.38 23.04 7.63
N ASP A 313 5.28 23.88 8.66
CA ASP A 313 6.33 24.75 9.20
C ASP A 313 7.38 24.03 10.08
N VAL A 314 7.18 22.75 10.39
CA VAL A 314 8.13 21.89 11.11
C VAL A 314 8.49 20.60 10.37
N ILE A 315 7.74 20.21 9.33
CA ILE A 315 8.03 19.02 8.53
C ILE A 315 9.16 19.32 7.54
N LEU A 316 10.37 18.88 7.86
CA LEU A 316 11.56 19.09 7.03
C LEU A 316 11.49 18.29 5.71
N ALA A 317 11.01 17.06 5.80
CA ALA A 317 10.81 16.17 4.67
C ALA A 317 9.82 15.06 5.02
N SER A 318 9.46 14.25 4.03
CA SER A 318 8.80 12.97 4.22
C SER A 318 9.53 11.88 3.44
N MET A 319 9.67 10.71 4.05
CA MET A 319 10.05 9.48 3.35
C MET A 319 8.80 8.92 2.67
N VAL A 320 8.49 9.48 1.50
CA VAL A 320 7.31 9.11 0.70
C VAL A 320 7.46 7.67 0.24
N LYS A 321 6.45 6.87 0.53
CA LYS A 321 6.30 5.47 0.10
C LYS A 321 5.06 5.37 -0.76
N HIS A 322 5.27 5.09 -2.05
CA HIS A 322 4.24 5.14 -3.07
C HIS A 322 3.32 3.91 -3.07
N VAL A 323 2.57 3.73 -1.98
CA VAL A 323 1.50 2.73 -1.85
C VAL A 323 0.42 2.98 -2.91
N ASP A 324 0.15 4.24 -3.21
CA ASP A 324 -0.71 4.68 -4.30
C ASP A 324 -0.34 4.03 -5.65
N LYS A 325 0.95 3.93 -5.97
CA LYS A 325 1.42 3.29 -7.20
C LYS A 325 1.19 1.79 -7.19
N ALA A 326 1.37 1.11 -6.06
CA ALA A 326 1.13 -0.34 -5.96
C ALA A 326 -0.36 -0.66 -6.20
N VAL A 327 -1.25 0.08 -5.54
CA VAL A 327 -2.71 -0.07 -5.70
C VAL A 327 -3.15 0.32 -7.12
N PHE A 328 -2.75 1.51 -7.58
CA PHE A 328 -3.13 1.99 -8.92
C PHE A 328 -2.66 1.05 -10.02
N ARG A 329 -1.40 0.59 -10.01
CA ARG A 329 -0.88 -0.33 -11.04
C ARG A 329 -1.61 -1.67 -11.03
N SER A 330 -1.99 -2.15 -9.86
CA SER A 330 -2.73 -3.41 -9.71
C SER A 330 -4.14 -3.29 -10.28
N ILE A 331 -4.90 -2.25 -9.91
CA ILE A 331 -6.24 -2.01 -10.46
C ILE A 331 -6.17 -1.72 -11.97
N ALA A 332 -5.25 -0.86 -12.42
CA ALA A 332 -5.08 -0.53 -13.83
C ALA A 332 -4.75 -1.77 -14.68
N SER A 333 -4.08 -2.76 -14.10
CA SER A 333 -3.75 -4.01 -14.79
C SER A 333 -4.94 -4.95 -15.06
N LEU A 334 -6.11 -4.64 -14.51
CA LEU A 334 -7.36 -5.32 -14.86
C LEU A 334 -7.98 -4.74 -16.14
N VAL A 335 -7.74 -3.45 -16.43
CA VAL A 335 -8.51 -2.68 -17.43
C VAL A 335 -7.66 -2.07 -18.56
N ASP A 336 -6.38 -1.72 -18.34
CA ASP A 336 -5.46 -1.19 -19.38
C ASP A 336 -4.24 -2.12 -19.64
N ARG A 337 -4.10 -2.62 -20.87
CA ARG A 337 -3.11 -3.63 -21.29
C ARG A 337 -1.65 -3.16 -21.12
N LYS A 338 -1.44 -1.86 -20.93
CA LYS A 338 -0.13 -1.29 -20.60
C LYS A 338 0.37 -1.74 -19.22
N PHE A 339 -0.53 -2.06 -18.31
CA PHE A 339 -0.21 -2.53 -16.96
C PHE A 339 -0.34 -4.05 -16.89
N ARG A 340 0.64 -4.70 -16.26
CA ARG A 340 0.65 -6.15 -16.06
C ARG A 340 0.40 -6.48 -14.59
N PHE A 341 -0.57 -7.36 -14.34
CA PHE A 341 -0.81 -7.90 -13.01
C PHE A 341 0.18 -9.03 -12.77
N ARG A 342 1.18 -8.81 -11.91
CA ARG A 342 2.25 -9.77 -11.66
C ARG A 342 1.97 -10.55 -10.38
N VAL A 343 1.06 -11.51 -10.51
CA VAL A 343 0.78 -12.52 -9.47
C VAL A 343 1.90 -13.56 -9.38
N GLY A 344 2.01 -14.27 -8.26
CA GLY A 344 3.07 -15.28 -8.04
C GLY A 344 4.48 -14.69 -8.04
N THR A 345 4.60 -13.37 -7.82
CA THR A 345 5.88 -12.65 -7.78
C THR A 345 5.91 -11.65 -6.62
N VAL A 346 7.12 -11.21 -6.26
CA VAL A 346 7.33 -10.08 -5.33
C VAL A 346 7.74 -8.85 -6.14
N ASN A 347 6.87 -7.84 -6.15
CA ASN A 347 7.09 -6.56 -6.81
C ASN A 347 7.70 -5.59 -5.80
N THR A 348 9.03 -5.52 -5.74
CA THR A 348 9.71 -4.56 -4.85
C THR A 348 9.78 -3.18 -5.50
N LEU A 349 9.33 -2.14 -4.80
CA LEU A 349 9.44 -0.75 -5.24
C LEU A 349 10.45 0.02 -4.36
N GLY A 350 11.65 0.25 -4.89
CA GLY A 350 12.70 1.02 -4.22
C GLY A 350 12.95 2.38 -4.84
N LEU A 351 14.15 2.95 -4.62
CA LEU A 351 14.54 4.23 -5.22
C LEU A 351 14.60 4.15 -6.75
N LEU A 352 15.03 3.00 -7.30
CA LEU A 352 15.12 2.78 -8.75
C LEU A 352 13.73 2.77 -9.40
N GLU A 353 12.77 2.07 -8.81
CA GLU A 353 11.39 1.97 -9.32
C GLU A 353 10.55 3.21 -9.01
N GLY A 354 11.11 4.17 -8.26
CA GLY A 354 10.39 5.32 -7.73
C GLY A 354 9.29 4.92 -6.74
N GLY A 355 9.50 3.84 -6.00
CA GLY A 355 8.64 3.35 -4.93
C GLY A 355 8.78 4.12 -3.63
N VAL A 356 9.99 4.60 -3.35
CA VAL A 356 10.31 5.42 -2.19
C VAL A 356 11.07 6.67 -2.59
N ARG A 357 10.95 7.74 -1.82
CA ARG A 357 11.68 9.00 -2.07
C ARG A 357 11.73 9.87 -0.81
N ALA A 358 12.84 10.58 -0.59
CA ALA A 358 12.84 11.75 0.28
C ALA A 358 12.24 12.95 -0.46
N VAL A 359 11.11 13.46 0.03
CA VAL A 359 10.44 14.64 -0.50
C VAL A 359 10.57 15.75 0.53
N TYR A 360 11.14 16.89 0.16
CA TYR A 360 11.30 18.02 1.07
C TYR A 360 9.94 18.65 1.39
N GLY A 361 9.80 19.15 2.61
CA GLY A 361 8.58 19.82 3.07
C GLY A 361 8.25 21.03 2.21
N THR A 362 6.96 21.28 2.00
CA THR A 362 6.47 22.34 1.10
C THR A 362 6.96 23.73 1.52
N ASP A 363 6.97 24.01 2.83
CA ASP A 363 7.37 25.33 3.34
C ASP A 363 8.87 25.42 3.64
N LEU A 364 9.49 24.30 4.03
CA LEU A 364 10.88 24.27 4.49
C LEU A 364 11.88 23.90 3.39
N GLY A 365 11.43 23.28 2.30
CA GLY A 365 12.31 22.69 1.29
C GLY A 365 13.23 23.70 0.60
N SER A 366 12.79 24.94 0.43
CA SER A 366 13.61 26.02 -0.15
C SER A 366 14.71 26.53 0.77
N ALA A 367 14.58 26.30 2.08
CA ALA A 367 15.59 26.67 3.06
C ALA A 367 16.70 25.62 3.20
N ILE A 368 16.47 24.38 2.75
CA ILE A 368 17.47 23.31 2.84
C ILE A 368 18.69 23.68 1.98
N PRO A 369 19.90 23.73 2.55
CA PRO A 369 21.09 24.18 1.82
C PRO A 369 21.42 23.31 0.58
N ASP A 370 21.91 23.94 -0.48
CA ASP A 370 22.27 23.26 -1.74
C ASP A 370 23.31 22.14 -1.55
N ASP A 371 24.25 22.29 -0.61
CA ASP A 371 25.23 21.25 -0.32
C ASP A 371 24.58 19.99 0.28
N VAL A 372 23.50 20.16 1.03
CA VAL A 372 22.71 19.06 1.61
C VAL A 372 21.93 18.37 0.49
N THR A 373 21.21 19.13 -0.34
CA THR A 373 20.42 18.55 -1.44
C THR A 373 21.30 17.82 -2.46
N ALA A 374 22.47 18.36 -2.78
CA ALA A 374 23.45 17.72 -3.66
C ALA A 374 24.00 16.40 -3.08
N LYS A 375 24.26 16.33 -1.77
CA LYS A 375 24.70 15.10 -1.08
C LYS A 375 23.60 14.03 -1.07
N LEU A 376 22.35 14.41 -0.82
CA LEU A 376 21.22 13.49 -0.95
C LEU A 376 21.15 12.93 -2.37
N ASP A 377 21.17 13.79 -3.39
CA ASP A 377 21.08 13.35 -4.78
C ASP A 377 22.25 12.44 -5.21
N ALA A 378 23.47 12.72 -4.75
CA ALA A 378 24.62 11.85 -4.96
C ALA A 378 24.41 10.48 -4.30
N SER A 379 23.98 10.46 -3.03
CA SER A 379 23.74 9.21 -2.30
C SER A 379 22.60 8.39 -2.92
N ARG A 380 21.51 9.03 -3.38
CA ARG A 380 20.41 8.38 -4.10
C ARG A 380 20.92 7.66 -5.34
N ARG A 381 21.76 8.32 -6.15
CA ARG A 381 22.37 7.71 -7.34
C ARG A 381 23.27 6.53 -6.97
N ALA A 382 24.07 6.66 -5.91
CA ALA A 382 24.95 5.60 -5.45
C ALA A 382 24.17 4.37 -4.94
N ILE A 383 23.06 4.56 -4.22
CA ILE A 383 22.18 3.46 -3.81
C ILE A 383 21.54 2.78 -5.01
N ILE A 384 21.02 3.56 -5.98
CA ILE A 384 20.45 3.02 -7.23
C ILE A 384 21.47 2.18 -8.00
N LYS A 385 22.74 2.60 -8.00
CA LYS A 385 23.85 1.86 -8.62
C LYS A 385 24.41 0.73 -7.75
N ASN A 386 23.84 0.49 -6.56
CA ASN A 386 24.31 -0.50 -5.58
C ASN A 386 25.76 -0.24 -5.06
N GLU A 387 26.27 0.98 -5.21
CA GLU A 387 27.55 1.44 -4.64
C GLU A 387 27.43 1.66 -3.12
N ILE A 388 26.23 2.05 -2.66
CA ILE A 388 25.85 2.06 -1.25
C ILE A 388 24.82 0.96 -1.03
N LYS A 389 25.19 -0.04 -0.22
CA LYS A 389 24.26 -1.08 0.25
C LYS A 389 23.68 -0.65 1.58
N VAL A 390 22.39 -0.34 1.57
CA VAL A 390 21.69 0.09 2.78
C VAL A 390 21.27 -1.15 3.58
N PRO A 391 21.50 -1.19 4.91
CA PRO A 391 21.08 -2.33 5.73
C PRO A 391 19.56 -2.42 5.85
N THR A 392 19.05 -3.64 6.01
CA THR A 392 17.63 -3.93 6.24
C THR A 392 17.31 -4.33 7.68
N THR A 393 18.33 -4.47 8.52
CA THR A 393 18.23 -4.89 9.92
C THR A 393 19.07 -3.96 10.79
N LEU A 394 18.67 -3.81 12.04
CA LEU A 394 19.46 -3.12 13.05
C LEU A 394 20.72 -3.96 13.33
N SER A 395 21.86 -3.28 13.50
CA SER A 395 23.17 -3.86 13.81
C SER A 395 23.41 -3.96 15.31
#